data_AF-A0ABD0PEE2-F1
#
_entry.id   AF-A0ABD0PEE2-F1
#
_cell.length_a   1.000
_cell.length_b   1.000
_cell.length_c   1.000
_cell.angle_alpha   90.00
_cell.angle_beta   90.00
_cell.angle_gamma   90.00
#
_symmetry.space_group_name_H-M   'P 1'
#
loop_
_entity.id
_entity.type
_entity.pdbx_description
1 polymer ?
#
loop_
_entity_poly.entity_id
_entity_poly.type
_entity_poly.pdbx_seq_one_letter_code
_entity_poly.pdbx_strand_id
1 'polypeptide(L)'
;SGHPVASFKQHSAPVTSVEWNPVDSSVFAASGADDVVSQWDLSVESCDMGERAEGLKQLPPQLLFLHQGQKEVKELHWHPQIPGVLISTALSGFNIFRTISV
;
A
#
# COMPACT_ATOMS: atom_id res chain seq x y z
N SER A 1 4.53 1.50 26.85
CA SER A 1 3.63 2.63 26.55
C SER A 1 3.02 2.36 25.18
N GLY A 2 1.69 2.34 25.06
CA GLY A 2 0.98 1.94 23.83
C GLY A 2 0.84 3.06 22.79
N HIS A 3 1.87 3.89 22.60
CA HIS A 3 1.81 4.98 21.62
C HIS A 3 2.24 4.48 20.24
N PRO A 4 1.51 4.81 19.16
CA PRO A 4 1.89 4.42 17.81
C PRO A 4 3.18 5.12 17.38
N VAL A 5 4.05 4.40 16.68
CA VAL A 5 5.30 4.94 16.11
C VAL A 5 5.01 5.79 14.86
N ALA A 6 3.99 5.41 14.09
CA ALA A 6 3.59 6.12 12.88
C ALA A 6 2.06 5.98 12.65
N SER A 7 1.50 6.87 11.85
CA SER A 7 0.10 6.83 11.43
C SER A 7 0.01 7.09 9.93
N PHE A 8 -0.48 6.10 9.19
CA PHE A 8 -0.64 6.16 7.73
C PHE A 8 -2.11 6.44 7.41
N LYS A 9 -2.39 7.64 6.91
CA LYS A 9 -3.75 8.08 6.58
C LYS A 9 -3.93 8.12 5.08
N GLN A 10 -4.53 7.07 4.54
CA GLN A 10 -4.89 6.98 3.13
C GLN A 10 -6.29 6.39 2.94
N HIS A 11 -6.62 5.33 3.69
CA HIS A 11 -7.93 4.72 3.59
C HIS A 11 -9.03 5.60 4.18
N SER A 12 -10.13 5.72 3.44
CA SER A 12 -11.33 6.48 3.78
C SER A 12 -12.42 5.61 4.43
N ALA A 13 -12.20 4.29 4.47
CA ALA A 13 -13.07 3.30 5.09
C ALA A 13 -12.21 2.30 5.91
N PRO A 14 -12.81 1.36 6.67
CA PRO A 14 -12.06 0.39 7.47
C PRO A 14 -11.03 -0.38 6.64
N VAL A 15 -9.82 -0.49 7.18
CA VAL A 15 -8.76 -1.35 6.65
C VAL A 15 -9.19 -2.81 6.82
N THR A 16 -9.09 -3.61 5.75
CA THR A 16 -9.51 -5.01 5.71
C THR A 16 -8.35 -5.99 5.82
N SER A 17 -7.17 -5.64 5.30
CA SER A 17 -5.96 -6.43 5.42
C SER A 17 -4.72 -5.55 5.46
N VAL A 18 -3.66 -6.04 6.12
CA VAL A 18 -2.32 -5.44 6.15
C VAL A 18 -1.30 -6.57 6.07
N GLU A 19 -0.34 -6.49 5.16
CA GLU A 19 0.72 -7.48 5.03
C GLU A 19 2.08 -6.83 4.72
N TRP A 20 3.09 -7.19 5.52
CA TRP A 20 4.48 -6.82 5.30
C TRP A 20 5.07 -7.64 4.17
N ASN A 21 5.93 -7.03 3.36
CA ASN A 21 6.66 -7.76 2.34
C ASN A 21 7.60 -8.79 3.02
N PRO A 22 7.63 -10.04 2.53
CA PRO A 22 8.40 -11.11 3.19
C PRO A 22 9.92 -11.00 2.99
N VAL A 23 10.37 -10.16 2.05
CA VAL A 23 11.79 -9.97 1.70
C VAL A 23 12.29 -8.62 2.19
N ASP A 24 11.48 -7.56 2.02
CA ASP A 24 11.83 -6.20 2.42
C ASP A 24 10.99 -5.72 3.62
N SER A 25 11.62 -5.64 4.79
CA SER A 25 10.96 -5.23 6.02
C SER A 25 10.54 -3.75 6.07
N SER A 26 10.99 -2.90 5.15
CA SER A 26 10.51 -1.51 5.09
C SER A 26 9.19 -1.37 4.32
N VAL A 27 8.77 -2.41 3.58
CA VAL A 27 7.63 -2.34 2.67
C VAL A 27 6.44 -3.09 3.23
N PHE A 28 5.25 -2.47 3.15
CA PHE A 28 3.99 -3.16 3.44
C PHE A 28 2.88 -2.72 2.48
N ALA A 29 1.83 -3.54 2.40
CA ALA A 29 0.60 -3.20 1.69
C ALA A 29 -0.59 -3.26 2.65
N ALA A 30 -1.61 -2.43 2.39
CA ALA A 30 -2.87 -2.43 3.11
C ALA A 30 -4.04 -2.31 2.14
N SER A 31 -5.15 -3.01 2.42
CA SER A 31 -6.40 -2.88 1.67
C SER A 31 -7.49 -2.27 2.53
N GLY A 32 -8.43 -1.56 1.92
CA GLY A 32 -9.57 -0.99 2.60
C GLY A 32 -10.91 -1.35 1.97
N ALA A 33 -11.97 -1.20 2.76
CA ALA A 33 -13.36 -1.26 2.29
C ALA A 33 -13.73 -0.06 1.38
N ASP A 34 -12.78 0.81 1.08
CA ASP A 34 -12.86 1.90 0.12
C ASP A 34 -12.36 1.51 -1.27
N ASP A 35 -12.19 0.20 -1.53
CA ASP A 35 -11.81 -0.37 -2.83
C ASP A 35 -10.39 -0.02 -3.28
N VAL A 36 -9.55 0.40 -2.32
CA VAL A 36 -8.15 0.75 -2.54
C VAL A 36 -7.24 -0.29 -1.91
N VAL A 37 -6.14 -0.59 -2.60
CA VAL A 37 -4.95 -1.24 -2.04
C VAL A 37 -3.81 -0.23 -2.08
N SER A 38 -3.24 0.09 -0.92
CA SER A 38 -2.12 1.02 -0.77
C SER A 38 -0.82 0.27 -0.50
N GLN A 39 0.28 0.70 -1.12
CA GLN A 39 1.63 0.19 -0.87
C GLN A 39 2.51 1.29 -0.29
N TRP A 40 3.30 0.94 0.70
CA TRP A 40 4.10 1.86 1.50
C TRP A 40 5.53 1.38 1.63
N ASP A 41 6.48 2.33 1.64
CA ASP A 41 7.88 2.08 1.98
C ASP A 41 8.35 3.06 3.04
N LEU A 42 8.75 2.51 4.18
CA LEU A 42 9.18 3.26 5.35
C LEU A 42 10.64 3.73 5.28
N SER A 43 11.41 3.24 4.31
CA SER A 43 12.78 3.71 4.07
C SER A 43 12.80 5.06 3.34
N VAL A 44 11.68 5.46 2.73
CA VAL A 44 11.58 6.71 1.98
C VAL A 44 11.53 7.91 2.92
N GLU A 45 12.58 8.72 2.84
CA GLU A 45 12.63 10.04 3.44
C GLU A 45 11.96 11.08 2.53
N SER A 46 11.49 12.19 3.12
CA SER A 46 10.97 13.32 2.35
C SER A 46 12.09 13.96 1.53
N CYS A 47 12.28 13.51 0.30
CA CYS A 47 13.08 14.24 -0.68
C CYS A 47 12.33 15.51 -1.06
N ASP A 48 13.03 16.64 -1.18
CA ASP A 48 12.47 17.91 -1.63
C ASP A 48 12.04 17.77 -3.10
N MET A 49 10.83 17.26 -3.29
CA MET A 49 10.16 17.14 -4.57
C MET A 49 9.88 18.58 -5.01
N GLY A 50 10.78 19.16 -5.80
CA GLY A 50 10.64 20.52 -6.34
C GLY A 50 9.30 20.74 -7.08
N GLU A 51 9.12 21.90 -7.73
CA GLU A 51 7.82 22.40 -8.26
C GLU A 51 6.97 21.43 -9.13
N ARG A 52 7.52 20.29 -9.53
CA ARG A 52 6.86 19.25 -10.35
C ARG A 52 5.75 18.46 -9.64
N ALA A 53 5.51 18.68 -8.36
CA ALA A 53 4.71 17.79 -7.52
C ALA A 53 3.68 18.51 -6.62
N GLU A 54 3.17 19.69 -7.00
CA GLU A 54 2.20 20.45 -6.17
C GLU A 54 0.97 19.62 -5.73
N GLY A 55 0.47 18.72 -6.58
CA GLY A 55 -0.64 17.82 -6.24
C GLY A 55 -0.25 16.63 -5.35
N LEU A 56 1.04 16.31 -5.27
CA LEU A 56 1.58 15.19 -4.48
C LEU A 56 2.09 15.65 -3.10
N LYS A 57 2.25 16.97 -2.87
CA LYS A 57 2.62 17.51 -1.55
C LYS A 57 1.67 17.12 -0.42
N GLN A 58 0.42 16.77 -0.75
CA GLN A 58 -0.58 16.33 0.22
C GLN A 58 -0.49 14.83 0.53
N LEU A 59 0.25 14.06 -0.26
CA LEU A 59 0.44 12.63 -0.03
C LEU A 59 1.71 12.42 0.79
N PRO A 60 1.68 11.50 1.77
CA PRO A 60 2.88 11.13 2.51
C PRO A 60 3.94 10.54 1.57
N PRO A 61 5.23 10.92 1.70
CA PRO A 61 6.28 10.47 0.78
C PRO A 61 6.51 8.96 0.81
N GLN A 62 6.08 8.28 1.88
CA GLN A 62 6.14 6.82 2.00
C GLN A 62 5.10 6.08 1.14
N LEU A 63 4.09 6.78 0.60
CA LEU A 63 3.06 6.16 -0.23
C LEU A 63 3.62 5.93 -1.65
N LEU A 64 3.84 4.66 -2.00
CA LEU A 64 4.41 4.27 -3.28
C LEU A 64 3.36 4.12 -4.38
N PHE A 65 2.24 3.47 -4.05
CA PHE A 65 1.25 3.08 -5.05
C PHE A 65 -0.15 2.94 -4.46
N LEU A 66 -1.15 3.24 -5.29
CA LEU A 66 -2.56 2.97 -5.05
C LEU A 66 -3.10 2.10 -6.18
N HIS A 67 -3.45 0.87 -5.86
CA HIS A 67 -4.13 -0.04 -6.77
C HIS A 67 -5.64 0.04 -6.55
N GLN A 68 -6.40 0.13 -7.65
CA GLN A 68 -7.86 0.26 -7.66
C GLN A 68 -8.48 -0.66 -8.73
N GLY A 69 -9.80 -0.67 -8.82
CA GLY A 69 -10.55 -1.41 -9.86
C GLY A 69 -11.15 -2.73 -9.38
N GLN A 70 -11.03 -3.06 -8.10
CA GLN A 70 -11.79 -4.11 -7.43
C GLN A 70 -12.91 -3.49 -6.58
N LYS A 71 -13.94 -4.28 -6.25
CA LYS A 71 -15.01 -3.91 -5.32
C LYS A 71 -15.03 -4.81 -4.10
N GLU A 72 -15.09 -4.20 -2.93
CA GLU A 72 -14.98 -4.78 -1.60
C GLU A 72 -13.74 -5.67 -1.41
N VAL A 73 -12.55 -5.05 -1.39
CA VAL A 73 -11.28 -5.77 -1.16
C VAL A 73 -11.25 -6.35 0.26
N LYS A 74 -10.93 -7.65 0.38
CA LYS A 74 -10.96 -8.41 1.65
C LYS A 74 -9.55 -8.72 2.15
N GLU A 75 -8.70 -9.33 1.32
CA GLU A 75 -7.40 -9.84 1.73
C GLU A 75 -6.30 -9.48 0.73
N LEU A 76 -5.06 -9.47 1.21
CA LEU A 76 -3.84 -9.22 0.44
C LEU A 76 -2.81 -10.29 0.80
N HIS A 77 -2.05 -10.78 -0.18
CA HIS A 77 -0.93 -11.69 0.04
C HIS A 77 0.23 -11.42 -0.93
N TRP A 78 1.45 -11.31 -0.39
CA TRP A 78 2.67 -11.30 -1.20
C TRP A 78 2.97 -12.70 -1.73
N HIS A 79 3.34 -12.82 -3.01
CA HIS A 79 3.71 -14.10 -3.58
C HIS A 79 5.08 -14.57 -3.04
N PRO A 80 5.18 -15.73 -2.39
CA PRO A 80 6.40 -16.14 -1.68
C PRO A 80 7.59 -16.45 -2.60
N GLN A 81 7.33 -16.84 -3.86
CA GLN A 81 8.38 -17.23 -4.82
C GLN A 81 8.63 -16.20 -5.92
N ILE A 82 7.79 -15.17 -6.03
CA ILE A 82 7.87 -14.20 -7.13
C ILE A 82 7.92 -12.82 -6.49
N PRO A 83 9.13 -12.26 -6.30
CA PRO A 83 9.32 -10.94 -5.71
C PRO A 83 8.46 -9.89 -6.42
N GLY A 84 7.89 -8.99 -5.63
CA GLY A 84 7.07 -7.89 -6.12
C GLY A 84 5.65 -8.24 -6.52
N VAL A 85 5.25 -9.50 -6.53
CA VAL A 85 3.87 -9.86 -6.87
C VAL A 85 2.98 -9.81 -5.64
N LEU A 86 1.90 -9.04 -5.72
CA LEU A 86 0.84 -8.95 -4.74
C LEU A 86 -0.46 -9.51 -5.32
N ILE A 87 -1.17 -10.27 -4.50
CA ILE A 87 -2.47 -10.85 -4.81
C ILE A 87 -3.51 -10.19 -3.90
N SER A 88 -4.63 -9.77 -4.46
CA SER A 88 -5.74 -9.18 -3.70
C SER A 88 -7.06 -9.90 -3.99
N THR A 89 -7.83 -10.21 -2.96
CA THR A 89 -9.17 -10.80 -3.07
C THR A 89 -10.24 -9.76 -2.81
N ALA A 90 -11.37 -9.87 -3.51
CA ALA A 90 -12.48 -8.93 -3.41
C ALA A 90 -13.82 -9.59 -3.81
N LEU A 91 -14.94 -8.93 -3.54
CA LEU A 91 -16.25 -9.40 -4.03
C LEU A 91 -16.28 -9.51 -5.57
N SER A 92 -15.61 -8.59 -6.25
CA SER A 92 -15.50 -8.57 -7.71
C SER A 92 -14.58 -9.64 -8.32
N GLY A 93 -13.89 -10.45 -7.50
CA GLY A 93 -12.89 -11.42 -7.94
C GLY A 93 -11.53 -11.17 -7.30
N PHE A 94 -10.45 -11.55 -7.97
CA PHE A 94 -9.08 -11.33 -7.48
C PHE A 94 -8.20 -10.71 -8.55
N ASN A 95 -7.21 -9.94 -8.12
CA ASN A 95 -6.17 -9.41 -8.99
C ASN A 95 -4.81 -9.99 -8.59
N ILE A 96 -3.93 -10.14 -9.58
CA ILE A 96 -2.52 -10.45 -9.40
C ILE A 96 -1.75 -9.37 -10.14
N PHE A 97 -0.91 -8.62 -9.44
CA PHE A 97 -0.13 -7.54 -10.04
C PHE A 97 1.27 -7.47 -9.44
N ARG A 98 2.22 -7.00 -10.25
CA ARG A 98 3.60 -6.75 -9.83
C ARG A 98 3.75 -5.28 -9.46
N THR A 99 4.25 -5.01 -8.26
CA THR A 99 4.55 -3.67 -7.79
C THR A 99 5.87 -3.14 -8.37
N ILE A 100 6.03 -1.82 -8.41
CA ILE A 100 7.24 -1.19 -8.99
C ILE A 100 8.44 -1.16 -8.04
N SER A 101 8.21 -1.31 -6.74
CA SER A 101 9.21 -1.00 -5.69
C SER A 101 9.99 -2.22 -5.19
N VAL A 102 9.64 -3.42 -5.65
CA VAL A 102 10.23 -4.73 -5.26
C VAL A 102 9.96 -5.78 -6.33
#